data_AF-L1JLU6-F1
#
_entry.id   AF-L1JLU6-F1
#
_cell.length_a   1.000
_cell.length_b   1.000
_cell.length_c   1.000
_cell.angle_alpha   90.00
_cell.angle_beta   90.00
_cell.angle_gamma   90.00
#
_symmetry.space_group_name_H-M   'P 1'
#
loop_
_entity.id
_entity.type
_entity.pdbx_description
1 polymer ?
#
loop_
_entity_poly.entity_id
_entity_poly.type
_entity_poly.pdbx_seq_one_letter_code
_entity_poly.pdbx_strand_id
1 'polypeptide(L)'
;MIYVDLDQVQRSKTRIWLFLGKDLLQILIITMSVVSIFALFVYYEGEVRKKKLRGMHISKDLGYFSRLSRAGLSSAFYTEIFIQLIMPWPILNSEFHIWSPTSQKYLRYNLNDFMVLAMFVRMYMIAFCWFLDHTFMSPTCLLLSKISNVKMSFVNVLKYLLCYDLMFLVYLWVASIIFFSFSLYILDRSDQSFGAPSSFSQHFSFAVLQMTLTRTEALQLQTDMARVFSYLISAVGLALLVLTVNAFRILLKLQPNDAQFLESFELDRAGQRLRKSATLFIESFYMRSSLYKSNGRVITKTISTAPERKVTYRDLSWAQGEAPAGNIFDDSNLMRRMQEFRSCRDEVDRRKDQMRKKRMMVASALLSRSEKLGEHVDTLRRRITRLSRSRHHG
;
A
#
# COMPACT_ATOMS: atom_id res chain seq x y z
N MET A 1 -22.17 -62.16 -28.65
CA MET A 1 -21.50 -61.40 -27.59
C MET A 1 -21.61 -59.93 -27.95
N ILE A 2 -22.57 -59.22 -27.34
CA ILE A 2 -22.85 -57.81 -27.66
C ILE A 2 -21.91 -56.97 -26.80
N TYR A 3 -20.87 -56.40 -27.40
CA TYR A 3 -20.06 -55.37 -26.76
C TYR A 3 -20.92 -54.11 -26.67
N VAL A 4 -21.58 -53.92 -25.52
CA VAL A 4 -22.19 -52.64 -25.18
C VAL A 4 -21.04 -51.68 -24.92
N ASP A 5 -20.93 -50.68 -25.78
CA ASP A 5 -19.92 -49.63 -25.77
C ASP A 5 -20.08 -48.78 -24.49
N LEU A 6 -19.43 -49.20 -23.41
CA LEU A 6 -19.44 -48.54 -22.09
C LEU A 6 -19.05 -47.05 -22.18
N ASP A 7 -18.26 -46.71 -23.21
CA ASP A 7 -17.79 -45.36 -23.50
C ASP A 7 -18.93 -44.41 -23.93
N GLN A 8 -19.95 -44.91 -24.62
CA GLN A 8 -21.14 -44.12 -24.95
C GLN A 8 -22.05 -43.89 -23.74
N VAL A 9 -22.17 -44.86 -22.85
CA VAL A 9 -22.96 -44.74 -21.63
C VAL A 9 -22.31 -43.71 -20.68
N GLN A 10 -20.98 -43.71 -20.58
CA GLN A 10 -20.22 -42.77 -19.75
C GLN A 10 -20.27 -41.32 -20.30
N ARG A 11 -20.24 -41.14 -21.63
CA ARG A 11 -20.47 -39.85 -22.30
C ARG A 11 -21.92 -39.34 -22.16
N SER A 12 -22.90 -40.25 -22.10
CA SER A 12 -24.31 -39.87 -21.90
C SER A 12 -24.58 -39.38 -20.46
N LYS A 13 -24.02 -40.08 -19.45
CA LYS A 13 -24.16 -39.69 -18.05
C LYS A 13 -23.49 -38.35 -17.78
N THR A 14 -22.27 -38.12 -18.28
CA THR A 14 -21.58 -36.83 -18.12
C THR A 14 -22.32 -35.67 -18.80
N ARG A 15 -22.96 -35.88 -19.96
CA ARG A 15 -23.80 -34.85 -20.60
C ARG A 15 -25.04 -34.49 -19.79
N ILE A 16 -25.72 -35.46 -19.17
CA ILE A 16 -26.91 -35.20 -18.34
C ILE A 16 -26.53 -34.40 -17.09
N TRP A 17 -25.42 -34.74 -16.43
CA TRP A 17 -24.90 -33.96 -15.29
C TRP A 17 -24.46 -32.54 -15.68
N LEU A 18 -23.87 -32.36 -16.87
CA LEU A 18 -23.50 -31.04 -17.40
C LEU A 18 -24.72 -30.18 -17.76
N PHE A 19 -25.78 -30.78 -18.30
CA PHE A 19 -27.04 -30.08 -18.60
C PHE A 19 -27.77 -29.66 -17.33
N LEU A 20 -27.96 -30.58 -16.37
CA LEU A 20 -28.56 -30.24 -15.08
C LEU A 20 -27.74 -29.19 -14.33
N GLY A 21 -26.40 -29.25 -14.40
CA GLY A 21 -25.52 -28.29 -13.75
C GLY A 21 -25.63 -26.87 -14.32
N LYS A 22 -25.72 -26.72 -15.65
CA LYS A 22 -25.80 -25.41 -16.31
C LYS A 22 -27.12 -24.70 -16.02
N ASP A 23 -28.24 -25.39 -16.18
CA ASP A 23 -29.56 -24.80 -15.99
C ASP A 23 -29.80 -24.47 -14.51
N LEU A 24 -29.35 -25.33 -13.60
CA LEU A 24 -29.40 -25.08 -12.16
C LEU A 24 -28.55 -23.86 -11.77
N LEU A 25 -27.36 -23.72 -12.34
CA LEU A 25 -26.51 -22.54 -12.11
C LEU A 25 -27.17 -21.25 -12.59
N GLN A 26 -27.83 -21.27 -13.75
CA GLN A 26 -28.57 -20.11 -14.26
C GLN A 26 -29.75 -19.75 -13.37
N ILE A 27 -30.54 -20.73 -12.93
CA ILE A 27 -31.65 -20.50 -11.98
C ILE A 27 -31.12 -19.92 -10.67
N LEU A 28 -29.99 -20.42 -10.16
CA LEU A 28 -29.34 -19.89 -8.96
C LEU A 28 -28.90 -18.43 -9.17
N ILE A 29 -28.28 -18.10 -10.30
CA ILE A 29 -27.87 -16.73 -10.63
C ILE A 29 -29.07 -15.78 -10.65
N ILE A 30 -30.18 -16.19 -11.27
CA ILE A 30 -31.41 -15.40 -11.31
C ILE A 30 -31.96 -15.21 -9.89
N THR A 31 -32.06 -16.29 -9.12
CA THR A 31 -32.59 -16.26 -7.75
C THR A 31 -31.76 -15.32 -6.87
N MET A 32 -30.43 -15.44 -6.92
CA MET A 32 -29.52 -14.55 -6.19
C MET A 32 -29.60 -13.10 -6.65
N SER A 33 -29.83 -12.86 -7.95
CA SER A 33 -30.05 -11.51 -8.48
C SER A 33 -31.35 -10.90 -7.97
N VAL A 34 -32.44 -11.69 -7.88
CA VAL A 34 -33.72 -11.23 -7.31
C VAL A 34 -33.55 -10.89 -5.82
N VAL A 35 -32.85 -11.73 -5.06
CA VAL A 35 -32.53 -11.45 -3.65
C VAL A 35 -31.68 -10.17 -3.50
N SER A 36 -30.68 -9.98 -4.36
CA SER A 36 -29.86 -8.77 -4.41
C SER A 36 -30.70 -7.52 -4.70
N ILE A 37 -31.63 -7.60 -5.66
CA ILE A 37 -32.57 -6.51 -5.97
C ILE A 37 -33.44 -6.20 -4.75
N PHE A 38 -33.97 -7.22 -4.07
CA PHE A 38 -34.76 -7.01 -2.85
C PHE A 38 -33.95 -6.32 -1.74
N ALA A 39 -32.70 -6.73 -1.53
CA ALA A 39 -31.80 -6.07 -0.59
C ALA A 39 -31.55 -4.60 -0.97
N LEU A 40 -31.46 -4.29 -2.26
CA LEU A 40 -31.34 -2.92 -2.77
C LEU A 40 -32.57 -2.07 -2.41
N PHE A 41 -33.78 -2.62 -2.55
CA PHE A 41 -35.01 -1.92 -2.15
C PHE A 41 -34.99 -1.52 -0.67
N VAL A 42 -34.58 -2.45 0.21
CA VAL A 42 -34.46 -2.24 1.65
C VAL A 42 -33.38 -1.19 1.95
N TYR A 43 -32.24 -1.25 1.27
CA TYR A 43 -31.15 -0.28 1.41
C TYR A 43 -31.62 1.16 1.12
N TYR A 44 -32.31 1.38 -0.01
CA TYR A 44 -32.81 2.72 -0.35
C TYR A 44 -33.94 3.19 0.57
N GLU A 45 -34.74 2.29 1.13
CA GLU A 45 -35.68 2.66 2.18
C GLU A 45 -34.94 3.21 3.41
N GLY A 46 -33.83 2.58 3.79
CA GLY A 46 -32.92 3.07 4.82
C GLY A 46 -32.38 4.46 4.51
N GLU A 47 -31.93 4.72 3.28
CA GLU A 47 -31.43 6.04 2.87
C GLU A 47 -32.51 7.13 2.89
N VAL A 48 -33.74 6.82 2.48
CA VAL A 48 -34.88 7.73 2.58
C VAL A 48 -35.16 8.08 4.05
N ARG A 49 -35.14 7.09 4.95
CA ARG A 49 -35.30 7.30 6.40
C ARG A 49 -34.18 8.18 6.97
N LYS A 50 -32.92 7.97 6.56
CA LYS A 50 -31.78 8.83 6.95
C LYS A 50 -31.97 10.27 6.50
N LYS A 51 -32.47 10.52 5.28
CA LYS A 51 -32.77 11.88 4.80
C LYS A 51 -33.91 12.54 5.59
N LYS A 52 -34.92 11.76 5.99
CA LYS A 52 -35.99 12.24 6.86
C LYS A 52 -35.45 12.69 8.23
N LEU A 53 -34.55 11.91 8.83
CA LEU A 53 -33.88 12.28 10.09
C LEU A 53 -32.99 13.53 9.97
N ARG A 54 -32.49 13.84 8.76
CA ARG A 54 -31.76 15.08 8.47
C ARG A 54 -32.67 16.31 8.28
N GLY A 55 -33.98 16.16 8.44
CA GLY A 55 -34.96 17.26 8.37
C GLY A 55 -35.70 17.38 7.04
N MET A 56 -35.53 16.44 6.10
CA MET A 56 -36.28 16.45 4.84
C MET A 56 -37.72 15.96 5.06
N HIS A 57 -38.71 16.80 4.75
CA HIS A 57 -40.12 16.43 4.92
C HIS A 57 -40.60 15.50 3.80
N ILE A 58 -40.57 14.19 4.06
CA ILE A 58 -41.10 13.16 3.17
C ILE A 58 -42.33 12.54 3.85
N SER A 59 -43.50 12.75 3.25
CA SER A 59 -44.76 12.17 3.73
C SER A 59 -44.68 10.63 3.70
N LYS A 60 -45.26 9.99 4.72
CA LYS A 60 -45.33 8.52 4.82
C LYS A 60 -46.37 7.94 3.85
N ASP A 61 -47.35 8.73 3.44
CA ASP A 61 -48.50 8.27 2.66
C ASP A 61 -48.20 8.18 1.15
N LEU A 62 -47.00 8.59 0.75
CA LEU A 62 -46.54 8.52 -0.64
C LEU A 62 -46.06 7.11 -0.99
N GLY A 63 -46.40 6.65 -2.19
CA GLY A 63 -45.84 5.41 -2.76
C GLY A 63 -44.31 5.40 -2.78
N TYR A 64 -43.71 4.21 -2.79
CA TYR A 64 -42.25 4.02 -2.68
C TYR A 64 -41.46 4.86 -3.70
N PHE A 65 -41.81 4.79 -4.99
CA PHE A 65 -41.12 5.55 -6.04
C PHE A 65 -41.27 7.07 -5.88
N SER A 66 -42.43 7.54 -5.41
CA SER A 66 -42.64 8.97 -5.10
C SER A 66 -41.76 9.43 -3.94
N ARG A 67 -41.57 8.58 -2.92
CA ARG A 67 -40.65 8.87 -1.81
C ARG A 67 -39.20 8.94 -2.28
N LEU A 68 -38.77 8.04 -3.17
CA LEU A 68 -37.43 8.07 -3.75
C LEU A 68 -37.17 9.32 -4.60
N SER A 69 -38.15 9.70 -5.42
CA SER A 69 -38.08 10.88 -6.28
C SER A 69 -37.96 12.15 -5.43
N ARG A 70 -38.80 12.32 -4.40
CA ARG A 70 -38.69 13.46 -3.46
C ARG A 70 -37.39 13.46 -2.68
N ALA A 71 -36.83 12.29 -2.39
CA ALA A 71 -35.52 12.17 -1.77
C ALA A 71 -34.36 12.48 -2.75
N GLY A 72 -34.61 12.66 -4.04
CA GLY A 72 -33.56 12.84 -5.06
C GLY A 72 -32.66 11.62 -5.23
N LEU A 73 -33.21 10.41 -5.01
CA LEU A 73 -32.49 9.13 -5.09
C LEU A 73 -32.93 8.25 -6.26
N SER A 74 -33.95 8.68 -7.02
CA SER A 74 -34.55 7.91 -8.12
C SER A 74 -33.54 7.52 -9.20
N SER A 75 -32.73 8.46 -9.69
CA SER A 75 -31.76 8.20 -10.75
C SER A 75 -30.70 7.17 -10.32
N ALA A 76 -30.16 7.30 -9.11
CA ALA A 76 -29.21 6.33 -8.57
C ALA A 76 -29.86 4.94 -8.52
N PHE A 77 -31.03 4.84 -7.88
CA PHE A 77 -31.76 3.59 -7.75
C PHE A 77 -32.05 2.88 -9.07
N TYR A 78 -32.52 3.60 -10.09
CA TYR A 78 -32.79 2.99 -11.40
C TYR A 78 -31.51 2.49 -12.05
N THR A 79 -30.43 3.26 -12.03
CA THR A 79 -29.13 2.84 -12.55
C THR A 79 -28.63 1.55 -11.87
N GLU A 80 -28.77 1.47 -10.55
CA GLU A 80 -28.34 0.29 -9.80
C GLU A 80 -29.22 -0.93 -10.09
N ILE A 81 -30.54 -0.76 -10.26
CA ILE A 81 -31.43 -1.82 -10.75
C ILE A 81 -30.98 -2.29 -12.14
N PHE A 82 -30.71 -1.39 -13.07
CA PHE A 82 -30.26 -1.77 -14.41
C PHE A 82 -28.99 -2.61 -14.34
N ILE A 83 -28.02 -2.23 -13.50
CA ILE A 83 -26.79 -3.02 -13.30
C ILE A 83 -27.09 -4.40 -12.69
N GLN A 84 -28.05 -4.50 -11.77
CA GLN A 84 -28.49 -5.77 -11.17
C GLN A 84 -29.32 -6.65 -12.12
N LEU A 85 -29.84 -6.11 -13.23
CA LEU A 85 -30.56 -6.87 -14.26
C LEU A 85 -29.64 -7.46 -15.33
N ILE A 86 -28.37 -7.02 -15.39
CA ILE A 86 -27.36 -7.57 -16.29
C ILE A 86 -26.98 -8.98 -15.80
N MET A 87 -27.61 -10.02 -16.33
CA MET A 87 -27.32 -11.43 -16.04
C MET A 87 -27.56 -12.28 -17.30
N PRO A 88 -26.95 -13.47 -17.41
CA PRO A 88 -27.26 -14.40 -18.50
C PRO A 88 -28.71 -14.88 -18.34
N TRP A 89 -29.61 -14.36 -19.16
CA TRP A 89 -31.01 -14.78 -19.17
C TRP A 89 -31.15 -16.10 -19.94
N PRO A 90 -31.85 -17.11 -19.39
CA PRO A 90 -31.99 -18.42 -20.04
C PRO A 90 -32.68 -18.33 -21.41
N ILE A 91 -33.48 -17.29 -21.64
CA ILE A 91 -34.24 -17.05 -22.87
C ILE A 91 -33.35 -16.40 -23.96
N LEU A 92 -32.25 -15.72 -23.58
CA LEU A 92 -31.39 -14.94 -24.47
C LEU A 92 -30.14 -15.73 -24.89
N ASN A 93 -30.30 -16.96 -25.37
CA ASN A 93 -29.20 -17.74 -25.93
C ASN A 93 -28.97 -17.40 -27.42
N SER A 94 -28.57 -16.15 -27.68
CA SER A 94 -28.21 -15.68 -29.01
C SER A 94 -26.71 -15.75 -29.22
N GLU A 95 -26.31 -16.07 -30.44
CA GLU A 95 -24.93 -16.03 -30.87
C GLU A 95 -24.81 -15.03 -32.01
N PHE A 96 -23.65 -14.38 -32.08
CA PHE A 96 -23.36 -13.45 -33.15
C PHE A 96 -22.02 -13.79 -33.78
N HIS A 97 -21.94 -13.56 -35.08
CA HIS A 97 -20.76 -13.84 -35.88
C HIS A 97 -20.08 -12.53 -36.25
N ILE A 98 -18.80 -12.40 -35.92
CA ILE A 98 -17.98 -11.25 -36.29
C ILE A 98 -16.90 -11.72 -37.23
N TRP A 99 -16.79 -11.06 -38.38
CA TRP A 99 -15.67 -11.29 -39.28
C TRP A 99 -14.38 -10.73 -38.67
N SER A 100 -13.38 -11.58 -38.50
CA SER A 100 -12.05 -11.20 -38.02
C SER A 100 -11.10 -11.04 -39.21
N PRO A 101 -10.60 -9.81 -39.50
CA PRO A 101 -9.60 -9.61 -40.55
C PRO A 101 -8.28 -10.34 -40.24
N THR A 102 -7.93 -10.46 -38.96
CA THR A 102 -6.70 -11.10 -38.50
C THR A 102 -6.71 -12.62 -38.73
N SER A 103 -7.80 -13.31 -38.38
CA SER A 103 -7.90 -14.77 -38.51
C SER A 103 -8.55 -15.20 -39.83
N GLN A 104 -9.00 -14.23 -40.66
CA GLN A 104 -9.70 -14.44 -41.93
C GLN A 104 -10.89 -15.40 -41.82
N LYS A 105 -11.59 -15.36 -40.68
CA LYS A 105 -12.70 -16.27 -40.35
C LYS A 105 -13.80 -15.54 -39.58
N TYR A 106 -15.00 -16.10 -39.59
CA TYR A 106 -16.09 -15.67 -38.72
C TYR A 106 -15.90 -16.26 -37.32
N LEU A 107 -15.65 -15.39 -36.34
CA LEU A 107 -15.62 -15.73 -34.93
C LEU A 107 -17.05 -15.81 -34.39
N ARG A 108 -17.36 -16.84 -33.61
CA ARG A 108 -18.68 -17.04 -33.00
C ARG A 108 -18.61 -16.66 -31.53
N TYR A 109 -19.43 -15.69 -31.16
CA TYR A 109 -19.52 -15.17 -29.80
C TYR A 109 -20.90 -15.48 -29.22
N ASN A 110 -20.95 -15.89 -27.95
CA ASN A 110 -22.20 -16.11 -27.23
C ASN A 110 -22.55 -14.88 -26.38
N LEU A 111 -23.76 -14.34 -26.55
CA LEU A 111 -24.25 -13.20 -25.77
C LEU A 111 -24.21 -13.46 -24.26
N ASN A 112 -24.45 -14.72 -23.83
CA ASN A 112 -24.40 -15.10 -22.43
C ASN A 112 -23.01 -14.90 -21.82
N ASP A 113 -21.94 -15.12 -22.58
CA ASP A 113 -20.58 -14.92 -22.08
C ASP A 113 -20.30 -13.42 -21.84
N PHE A 114 -20.80 -12.54 -22.71
CA PHE A 114 -20.73 -11.09 -22.50
C PHE A 114 -21.59 -10.62 -21.33
N MET A 115 -22.76 -11.23 -21.12
CA MET A 115 -23.59 -10.93 -19.94
C MET A 115 -22.91 -11.36 -18.64
N VAL A 116 -22.21 -12.50 -18.62
CA VAL A 116 -21.38 -12.92 -17.49
C VAL A 116 -20.22 -11.93 -17.26
N LEU A 117 -19.57 -11.44 -18.32
CA LEU A 117 -18.56 -10.39 -18.18
C LEU A 117 -19.14 -9.09 -17.62
N ALA A 118 -20.33 -8.71 -18.08
CA ALA A 118 -20.99 -7.50 -17.62
C ALA A 118 -21.53 -7.63 -16.18
N MET A 119 -21.77 -8.85 -15.67
CA MET A 119 -22.09 -9.06 -14.24
C MET A 119 -20.97 -8.59 -13.30
N PHE A 120 -19.71 -8.56 -13.74
CA PHE A 120 -18.61 -8.03 -12.93
C PHE A 120 -18.75 -6.54 -12.62
N VAL A 121 -19.54 -5.78 -13.40
CA VAL A 121 -19.87 -4.40 -13.06
C VAL A 121 -20.43 -4.33 -11.64
N ARG A 122 -21.23 -5.33 -11.21
CA ARG A 122 -21.82 -5.43 -9.86
C ARG A 122 -20.78 -5.47 -8.73
N MET A 123 -19.50 -5.75 -9.01
CA MET A 123 -18.44 -5.69 -7.99
C MET A 123 -18.29 -4.29 -7.36
N TYR A 124 -18.79 -3.23 -7.99
CA TYR A 124 -18.84 -1.90 -7.36
C TYR A 124 -19.59 -1.91 -6.01
N MET A 125 -20.60 -2.78 -5.85
CA MET A 125 -21.34 -2.94 -4.60
C MET A 125 -20.47 -3.48 -3.47
N ILE A 126 -19.47 -4.30 -3.78
CA ILE A 126 -18.52 -4.82 -2.78
C ILE A 126 -17.73 -3.65 -2.19
N ALA A 127 -17.23 -2.75 -3.04
CA ALA A 127 -16.52 -1.55 -2.60
C ALA A 127 -17.40 -0.66 -1.71
N PHE A 128 -18.70 -0.58 -2.02
CA PHE A 128 -19.67 0.14 -1.20
C PHE A 128 -19.92 -0.52 0.16
N CYS A 129 -20.12 -1.84 0.20
CA CYS A 129 -20.26 -2.59 1.46
C CYS A 129 -19.02 -2.45 2.34
N TRP A 130 -17.82 -2.52 1.75
CA TRP A 130 -16.56 -2.33 2.46
C TRP A 130 -16.43 -0.93 3.06
N PHE A 131 -16.88 0.09 2.33
CA PHE A 131 -16.95 1.46 2.84
C PHE A 131 -17.91 1.61 4.03
N LEU A 132 -19.03 0.89 4.01
CA LEU A 132 -20.01 0.91 5.10
C LEU A 132 -19.53 0.14 6.34
N ASP A 133 -18.81 -0.96 6.15
CA ASP A 133 -18.31 -1.81 7.23
C ASP A 133 -17.12 -1.18 7.97
N HIS A 134 -16.33 -0.36 7.28
CA HIS A 134 -15.25 0.37 7.93
C HIS A 134 -15.76 1.44 8.92
N THR A 135 -15.00 1.59 10.01
CA THR A 135 -15.19 2.57 11.10
C THR A 135 -15.23 4.03 10.67
N PHE A 136 -15.04 4.34 9.38
CA PHE A 136 -15.22 5.68 8.80
C PHE A 136 -16.64 6.22 8.96
N MET A 137 -17.65 5.35 9.00
CA MET A 137 -19.03 5.74 9.24
C MET A 137 -19.44 5.71 10.72
N SER A 138 -18.48 5.52 11.63
CA SER A 138 -18.75 5.62 13.07
C SER A 138 -19.23 7.02 13.45
N PRO A 139 -20.11 7.14 14.47
CA PRO A 139 -20.61 8.44 14.93
C PRO A 139 -19.49 9.40 15.33
N THR A 140 -18.39 8.87 15.88
CA THR A 140 -17.20 9.62 16.28
C THR A 140 -16.42 10.17 15.09
N CYS A 141 -16.16 9.36 14.05
CA CYS A 141 -15.55 9.84 12.81
C CYS A 141 -16.43 10.88 12.11
N LEU A 142 -17.74 10.68 12.10
CA LEU A 142 -18.69 11.64 11.52
C LEU A 142 -18.70 12.96 12.30
N LEU A 143 -18.64 12.93 13.64
CA LEU A 143 -18.53 14.12 14.47
C LEU A 143 -17.22 14.87 14.18
N LEU A 144 -16.09 14.15 14.14
CA LEU A 144 -14.78 14.73 13.84
C LEU A 144 -14.75 15.35 12.44
N SER A 145 -15.40 14.70 11.46
CA SER A 145 -15.54 15.22 10.09
C SER A 145 -16.33 16.53 10.04
N LYS A 146 -17.38 16.66 10.86
CA LYS A 146 -18.17 17.89 10.99
C LYS A 146 -17.36 19.01 11.66
N ILE A 147 -16.61 18.69 12.71
CA ILE A 147 -15.76 19.65 13.43
C ILE A 147 -14.64 20.16 12.51
N SER A 148 -14.03 19.27 11.72
CA SER A 148 -12.97 19.60 10.77
C SER A 148 -13.48 20.15 9.43
N ASN A 149 -14.80 20.23 9.25
CA ASN A 149 -15.45 20.62 8.00
C ASN A 149 -15.00 19.79 6.78
N VAL A 150 -14.65 18.53 7.00
CA VAL A 150 -14.25 17.57 5.97
C VAL A 150 -15.46 16.72 5.60
N LYS A 151 -15.91 16.80 4.34
CA LYS A 151 -16.97 15.92 3.84
C LYS A 151 -16.41 14.50 3.67
N MET A 152 -16.84 13.56 4.49
CA MET A 152 -16.54 12.14 4.30
C MET A 152 -17.17 11.67 2.99
N SER A 153 -16.32 11.52 1.96
CA SER A 153 -16.70 11.01 0.64
C SER A 153 -16.05 9.65 0.43
N PHE A 154 -16.66 8.84 -0.44
CA PHE A 154 -16.09 7.55 -0.87
C PHE A 154 -14.65 7.68 -1.36
N VAL A 155 -14.35 8.78 -2.09
CA VAL A 155 -13.00 9.07 -2.60
C VAL A 155 -11.98 9.24 -1.46
N ASN A 156 -12.37 9.84 -0.34
CA ASN A 156 -11.45 10.02 0.79
C ASN A 156 -11.14 8.70 1.48
N VAL A 157 -12.13 7.82 1.61
CA VAL A 157 -11.92 6.47 2.16
C VAL A 157 -11.09 5.62 1.21
N LEU A 158 -11.34 5.69 -0.10
CA LEU A 158 -10.52 5.00 -1.09
C LEU A 158 -9.07 5.47 -1.05
N LYS A 159 -8.83 6.79 -0.96
CA LYS A 159 -7.48 7.34 -0.77
C LYS A 159 -6.83 6.82 0.51
N TYR A 160 -7.58 6.76 1.60
CA TYR A 160 -7.08 6.21 2.85
C TYR A 160 -6.68 4.74 2.70
N LEU A 161 -7.56 3.89 2.16
CA LEU A 161 -7.31 2.46 1.98
C LEU A 161 -6.11 2.22 1.07
N LEU A 162 -6.01 2.95 -0.05
CA LEU A 162 -4.88 2.83 -0.97
C LEU A 162 -3.55 3.30 -0.37
N CYS A 163 -3.56 4.26 0.56
CA CYS A 163 -2.34 4.79 1.18
C CYS A 163 -1.88 4.00 2.41
N TYR A 164 -2.81 3.41 3.16
CA TYR A 164 -2.52 2.85 4.49
C TYR A 164 -2.76 1.34 4.61
N ASP A 165 -3.45 0.71 3.66
CA ASP A 165 -3.73 -0.72 3.69
C ASP A 165 -3.11 -1.44 2.49
N LEU A 166 -1.94 -2.03 2.70
CA LEU A 166 -1.29 -2.86 1.69
C LEU A 166 -2.09 -4.12 1.35
N MET A 167 -2.86 -4.67 2.30
CA MET A 167 -3.67 -5.86 2.05
C MET A 167 -4.82 -5.54 1.09
N PHE A 168 -5.41 -4.36 1.21
CA PHE A 168 -6.38 -3.88 0.23
C PHE A 168 -5.77 -3.80 -1.18
N LEU A 169 -4.56 -3.27 -1.30
CA LEU A 169 -3.89 -3.17 -2.58
C LEU A 169 -3.56 -4.55 -3.17
N VAL A 170 -3.10 -5.50 -2.34
CA VAL A 170 -2.87 -6.90 -2.76
C VAL A 170 -4.17 -7.55 -3.22
N TYR A 171 -5.26 -7.37 -2.47
CA TYR A 171 -6.58 -7.85 -2.87
C TYR A 171 -6.99 -7.28 -4.23
N LEU A 172 -6.77 -5.99 -4.44
CA LEU A 172 -7.12 -5.32 -5.69
C LEU A 172 -6.29 -5.82 -6.88
N TRP A 173 -5.00 -6.15 -6.68
CA TRP A 173 -4.18 -6.85 -7.67
C TRP A 173 -4.75 -8.22 -8.02
N VAL A 174 -5.00 -9.06 -7.02
CA VAL A 174 -5.50 -10.43 -7.22
C VAL A 174 -6.86 -10.42 -7.91
N ALA A 175 -7.80 -9.58 -7.44
CA ALA A 175 -9.12 -9.45 -8.02
C ALA A 175 -9.05 -8.97 -9.48
N SER A 176 -8.16 -8.00 -9.78
CA SER A 176 -7.96 -7.51 -11.15
C SER A 176 -7.40 -8.60 -12.07
N ILE A 177 -6.38 -9.33 -11.63
CA ILE A 177 -5.80 -10.44 -12.41
C ILE A 177 -6.86 -11.51 -12.72
N ILE A 178 -7.65 -11.91 -11.72
CA ILE A 178 -8.72 -12.91 -11.90
C ILE A 178 -9.77 -12.39 -12.91
N PHE A 179 -10.22 -11.15 -12.74
CA PHE A 179 -11.20 -10.53 -13.63
C PHE A 179 -10.68 -10.45 -15.08
N PHE A 180 -9.48 -9.93 -15.27
CA PHE A 180 -8.91 -9.72 -16.60
C PHE A 180 -8.53 -11.03 -17.29
N SER A 181 -8.00 -12.02 -16.55
CA SER A 181 -7.70 -13.35 -17.08
C SER A 181 -8.96 -14.09 -17.54
N PHE A 182 -10.03 -14.02 -16.76
CA PHE A 182 -11.31 -14.62 -17.12
C PHE A 182 -11.94 -13.93 -18.33
N SER A 183 -11.84 -12.60 -18.40
CA SER A 183 -12.29 -11.81 -19.54
C SER A 183 -11.52 -12.14 -20.82
N LEU A 184 -10.19 -12.22 -20.75
CA LEU A 184 -9.38 -12.65 -21.88
C LEU A 184 -9.73 -14.06 -22.35
N TYR A 185 -9.90 -14.99 -21.41
CA TYR A 185 -10.29 -16.36 -21.72
C TYR A 185 -11.61 -16.43 -22.50
N ILE A 186 -12.64 -15.68 -22.08
CA ILE A 186 -13.92 -15.63 -22.79
C ILE A 186 -13.75 -15.05 -24.20
N LEU A 187 -13.01 -13.96 -24.34
CA LEU A 187 -12.85 -13.27 -25.62
C LEU A 187 -12.08 -14.13 -26.64
N ASP A 188 -11.02 -14.80 -26.20
CA ASP A 188 -10.14 -15.59 -27.07
C ASP A 188 -10.68 -17.00 -27.36
N ARG A 189 -11.58 -17.54 -26.52
CA ARG A 189 -12.23 -18.84 -26.72
C ARG A 189 -13.08 -18.94 -28.00
N SER A 190 -13.49 -17.82 -28.57
CA SER A 190 -14.34 -17.78 -29.77
C SER A 190 -13.69 -18.35 -31.05
N ASP A 191 -12.37 -18.55 -31.07
CA ASP A 191 -11.60 -19.06 -32.22
C ASP A 191 -11.21 -20.56 -32.12
N GLN A 192 -11.93 -21.37 -31.33
CA GLN A 192 -11.63 -22.80 -31.09
C GLN A 192 -11.72 -23.74 -32.31
N SER A 193 -11.66 -23.22 -33.53
CA SER A 193 -11.78 -24.02 -34.74
C SER A 193 -10.49 -24.75 -35.15
N PHE A 194 -9.29 -24.39 -34.65
CA PHE A 194 -8.03 -24.97 -35.20
C PHE A 194 -6.84 -25.21 -34.23
N GLY A 195 -7.02 -25.21 -32.91
CA GLY A 195 -5.93 -25.48 -31.97
C GLY A 195 -6.41 -25.92 -30.60
N ALA A 196 -5.54 -26.60 -29.85
CA ALA A 196 -5.84 -27.09 -28.50
C ALA A 196 -6.53 -25.99 -27.65
N PRO A 197 -7.57 -26.32 -26.87
CA PRO A 197 -8.31 -25.33 -26.09
C PRO A 197 -7.32 -24.58 -25.19
N SER A 198 -7.14 -23.29 -25.45
CA SER A 198 -6.31 -22.43 -24.63
C SER A 198 -6.85 -22.46 -23.21
N SER A 199 -6.07 -23.02 -22.29
CA SER A 199 -6.54 -23.26 -20.93
C SER A 199 -6.68 -21.92 -20.20
N PHE A 200 -7.57 -21.86 -19.21
CA PHE A 200 -7.68 -20.68 -18.34
C PHE A 200 -6.32 -20.31 -17.71
N SER A 201 -5.50 -21.32 -17.39
CA SER A 201 -4.15 -21.13 -16.84
C SER A 201 -3.24 -20.30 -17.74
N GLN A 202 -3.31 -20.46 -19.07
CA GLN A 202 -2.48 -19.69 -20.00
C GLN A 202 -2.86 -18.21 -19.99
N HIS A 203 -4.16 -17.92 -20.00
CA HIS A 203 -4.68 -16.55 -19.92
C HIS A 203 -4.43 -15.91 -18.56
N PHE A 204 -4.46 -16.70 -17.48
CA PHE A 204 -4.10 -16.25 -16.14
C PHE A 204 -2.63 -15.81 -16.09
N SER A 205 -1.71 -16.67 -16.54
CA SER A 205 -0.29 -16.32 -16.64
C SER A 205 -0.05 -15.11 -17.53
N PHE A 206 -0.73 -15.04 -18.68
CA PHE A 206 -0.64 -13.89 -19.57
C PHE A 206 -1.15 -12.60 -18.91
N ALA A 207 -2.28 -12.62 -18.22
CA ALA A 207 -2.81 -11.45 -17.52
C ALA A 207 -1.84 -10.96 -16.43
N VAL A 208 -1.23 -11.88 -15.65
CA VAL A 208 -0.20 -11.52 -14.66
C VAL A 208 0.95 -10.79 -15.34
N LEU A 209 1.53 -11.39 -16.39
CA LEU A 209 2.67 -10.82 -17.11
C LEU A 209 2.34 -9.47 -17.75
N GLN A 210 1.16 -9.35 -18.35
CA GLN A 210 0.70 -8.13 -19.00
C GLN A 210 0.44 -7.01 -17.98
N MET A 211 -0.12 -7.33 -16.81
CA MET A 211 -0.32 -6.35 -15.74
C MET A 211 0.99 -5.92 -15.08
N THR A 212 2.01 -6.79 -15.04
CA THR A 212 3.36 -6.43 -14.59
C THR A 212 4.21 -5.77 -15.66
N LEU A 213 3.66 -5.52 -16.86
CA LEU A 213 4.35 -4.94 -18.02
C LEU A 213 5.55 -5.77 -18.51
N THR A 214 5.54 -7.07 -18.22
CA THR A 214 6.57 -7.99 -18.70
C THR A 214 6.19 -8.45 -20.10
N ARG A 215 7.00 -8.11 -21.11
CA ARG A 215 6.77 -8.57 -22.48
C ARG A 215 7.04 -10.08 -22.57
N THR A 216 6.04 -10.85 -22.98
CA THR A 216 6.19 -12.28 -23.28
C THR A 216 5.62 -12.63 -24.64
N GLU A 217 6.35 -13.43 -25.40
CA GLU A 217 5.94 -13.91 -26.73
C GLU A 217 5.17 -15.25 -26.66
N ALA A 218 4.98 -15.79 -25.45
CA ALA A 218 4.48 -17.14 -25.21
C ALA A 218 2.98 -17.36 -25.55
N LEU A 219 2.17 -16.30 -25.56
CA LEU A 219 0.75 -16.39 -25.93
C LEU A 219 0.43 -15.29 -26.94
N GLN A 220 0.06 -15.70 -28.16
CA GLN A 220 -0.45 -14.81 -29.19
C GLN A 220 -1.98 -14.81 -29.14
N LEU A 221 -2.56 -13.69 -28.71
CA LEU A 221 -4.02 -13.49 -28.74
C LEU A 221 -4.51 -13.55 -30.18
N GLN A 222 -5.46 -14.45 -30.43
CA GLN A 222 -5.95 -14.75 -31.77
C GLN A 222 -7.05 -13.76 -32.18
N THR A 223 -7.85 -13.32 -31.22
CA THR A 223 -9.01 -12.46 -31.46
C THR A 223 -8.67 -10.98 -31.30
N ASP A 224 -9.19 -10.14 -32.21
CA ASP A 224 -8.98 -8.69 -32.17
C ASP A 224 -9.55 -8.05 -30.90
N MET A 225 -10.68 -8.56 -30.41
CA MET A 225 -11.27 -8.12 -29.14
C MET A 225 -10.35 -8.41 -27.95
N ALA A 226 -9.74 -9.59 -27.87
CA ALA A 226 -8.79 -9.90 -26.81
C ALA A 226 -7.53 -9.02 -26.90
N ARG A 227 -7.07 -8.68 -28.12
CA ARG A 227 -5.95 -7.75 -28.32
C ARG A 227 -6.26 -6.36 -27.81
N VAL A 228 -7.42 -5.80 -28.18
CA VAL A 228 -7.86 -4.49 -27.66
C VAL A 228 -7.97 -4.53 -26.14
N PHE A 229 -8.54 -5.61 -25.60
CA PHE A 229 -8.67 -5.80 -24.17
C PHE A 229 -7.31 -5.93 -23.45
N SER A 230 -6.30 -6.50 -24.10
CA SER A 230 -4.94 -6.59 -23.55
C SER A 230 -4.29 -5.21 -23.33
N TYR A 231 -4.61 -4.21 -24.17
CA TYR A 231 -4.16 -2.84 -23.95
C TYR A 231 -4.82 -2.21 -22.72
N LEU A 232 -6.12 -2.51 -22.48
CA LEU A 232 -6.82 -2.08 -21.27
C LEU A 232 -6.16 -2.70 -20.02
N ILE A 233 -5.80 -3.98 -20.08
CA ILE A 233 -5.10 -4.69 -19.00
C ILE A 233 -3.77 -3.99 -18.68
N SER A 234 -2.98 -3.64 -19.69
CA SER A 234 -1.73 -2.90 -19.50
C SER A 234 -1.94 -1.53 -18.88
N ALA A 235 -2.97 -0.79 -19.31
CA ALA A 235 -3.27 0.53 -18.76
C ALA A 235 -3.64 0.45 -17.27
N VAL A 236 -4.47 -0.53 -16.89
CA VAL A 236 -4.86 -0.75 -15.49
C VAL A 236 -3.69 -1.29 -14.67
N GLY A 237 -2.89 -2.20 -15.22
CA GLY A 237 -1.66 -2.70 -14.60
C GLY A 237 -0.66 -1.57 -14.30
N LEU A 238 -0.46 -0.64 -15.23
CA LEU A 238 0.37 0.55 -15.02
C LEU A 238 -0.16 1.42 -13.88
N ALA A 239 -1.47 1.71 -13.86
CA ALA A 239 -2.09 2.48 -12.79
C ALA A 239 -1.90 1.82 -11.42
N LEU A 240 -2.05 0.49 -11.35
CA LEU A 240 -1.84 -0.27 -10.12
C LEU A 240 -0.39 -0.28 -9.68
N LEU A 241 0.56 -0.43 -10.61
CA LEU A 241 1.98 -0.38 -10.30
C LEU A 241 2.36 0.99 -9.72
N VAL A 242 1.86 2.09 -10.29
CA VAL A 242 2.07 3.45 -9.75
C VAL A 242 1.50 3.58 -8.34
N LEU A 243 0.29 3.05 -8.09
CA LEU A 243 -0.31 3.04 -6.76
C LEU A 243 0.53 2.22 -5.78
N THR A 244 1.03 1.05 -6.18
CA THR A 244 1.92 0.21 -5.38
C THR A 244 3.21 0.92 -5.01
N VAL A 245 3.90 1.53 -5.97
CA VAL A 245 5.14 2.28 -5.71
C VAL A 245 4.87 3.44 -4.74
N ASN A 246 3.75 4.14 -4.88
CA ASN A 246 3.39 5.22 -3.98
C ASN A 246 3.06 4.71 -2.57
N ALA A 247 2.34 3.59 -2.44
CA ALA A 247 2.05 2.97 -1.15
C ALA A 247 3.35 2.52 -0.45
N PHE A 248 4.26 1.86 -1.17
CA PHE A 248 5.59 1.51 -0.63
C PHE A 248 6.40 2.74 -0.23
N ARG A 249 6.37 3.81 -1.03
CA ARG A 249 7.04 5.08 -0.67
C ARG A 249 6.50 5.67 0.62
N ILE A 250 5.20 5.59 0.86
CA ILE A 250 4.56 6.07 2.09
C ILE A 250 4.94 5.17 3.27
N LEU A 251 4.95 3.85 3.08
CA LEU A 251 5.29 2.89 4.12
C LEU A 251 6.77 2.95 4.52
N LEU A 252 7.66 3.16 3.54
CA LEU A 252 9.11 3.29 3.76
C LEU A 252 9.51 4.69 4.27
N LYS A 253 8.61 5.66 4.29
CA LYS A 253 8.89 6.93 4.97
C LYS A 253 8.97 6.63 6.46
N LEU A 254 10.18 6.78 7.01
CA LEU A 254 10.40 6.70 8.45
C LEU A 254 9.43 7.64 9.14
N GLN A 255 8.75 7.14 10.16
CA GLN A 255 8.03 8.02 11.07
C GLN A 255 9.03 9.01 11.68
N PRO A 256 8.61 10.24 11.99
CA PRO A 256 9.50 11.23 12.59
C PRO A 256 10.16 10.72 13.88
N ASN A 257 9.51 9.80 14.61
CA ASN A 257 10.05 9.16 15.80
C ASN A 257 11.16 8.14 15.44
N ASP A 258 10.93 7.31 14.43
CA ASP A 258 11.92 6.33 13.96
C ASP A 258 13.16 7.02 13.37
N ALA A 259 12.96 8.15 12.68
CA ALA A 259 14.05 8.95 12.16
C ALA A 259 14.94 9.53 13.27
N GLN A 260 14.35 9.98 14.39
CA GLN A 260 15.10 10.45 15.56
C GLN A 260 15.85 9.31 16.24
N PHE A 261 15.24 8.13 16.34
CA PHE A 261 15.90 6.94 16.88
C PHE A 261 17.09 6.54 16.02
N LEU A 262 16.94 6.48 14.70
CA LEU A 262 18.02 6.16 13.77
C LEU A 262 19.18 7.17 13.88
N GLU A 263 18.88 8.47 13.96
CA GLU A 263 19.88 9.52 14.13
C GLU A 263 20.64 9.38 15.46
N SER A 264 19.95 8.97 16.55
CA SER A 264 20.60 8.70 17.84
C SER A 264 21.50 7.46 17.80
N PHE A 265 21.08 6.41 17.10
CA PHE A 265 21.85 5.19 16.91
C PHE A 265 23.11 5.43 16.07
N GLU A 266 22.99 6.21 15.00
CA GLU A 266 24.15 6.62 14.19
C GLU A 266 25.16 7.44 15.00
N LEU A 267 24.67 8.31 15.89
CA LEU A 267 25.53 9.12 16.76
C LEU A 267 26.30 8.24 17.75
N ASP A 268 25.66 7.24 18.34
CA ASP A 268 26.33 6.31 19.25
C ASP A 268 27.37 5.46 18.50
N ARG A 269 27.02 4.95 17.31
CA ARG A 269 27.96 4.21 16.45
C ARG A 269 29.18 5.05 16.06
N ALA A 270 28.97 6.32 15.72
CA ALA A 270 30.06 7.26 15.45
C ALA A 270 30.93 7.51 16.70
N GLY A 271 30.31 7.64 17.87
CA GLY A 271 31.00 7.73 19.16
C GLY A 271 31.85 6.50 19.48
N GLN A 272 31.34 5.29 19.21
CA GLN A 272 32.10 4.05 19.38
C GLN A 272 33.30 3.96 18.42
N ARG A 273 33.13 4.36 17.16
CA ARG A 273 34.25 4.44 16.19
C ARG A 273 35.31 5.43 16.67
N LEU A 274 34.90 6.61 17.14
CA LEU A 274 35.80 7.60 17.70
C LEU A 274 36.60 7.05 18.89
N ARG A 275 35.94 6.33 19.82
CA ARG A 275 36.62 5.67 20.95
C ARG A 275 37.66 4.66 20.49
N LYS A 276 37.31 3.78 19.53
CA LYS A 276 38.25 2.81 18.96
C LYS A 276 39.45 3.50 18.29
N SER A 277 39.21 4.53 17.48
CA SER A 277 40.29 5.32 16.86
C SER A 277 41.15 6.05 17.90
N ALA A 278 40.55 6.57 18.97
CA ALA A 278 41.28 7.20 20.08
C ALA A 278 42.18 6.20 20.80
N THR A 279 41.67 4.99 21.11
CA THR A 279 42.46 3.93 21.75
C THR A 279 43.65 3.53 20.88
N LEU A 280 43.41 3.27 19.58
CA LEU A 280 44.48 2.94 18.64
C LEU A 280 45.53 4.06 18.53
N PHE A 281 45.11 5.32 18.57
CA PHE A 281 46.01 6.47 18.55
C PHE A 281 46.87 6.53 19.82
N ILE A 282 46.26 6.41 21.01
CA ILE A 282 46.97 6.42 22.30
C ILE A 282 47.96 5.26 22.40
N GLU A 283 47.56 4.06 21.97
CA GLU A 283 48.43 2.87 21.96
C GLU A 283 49.64 3.07 21.04
N SER A 284 49.42 3.61 19.84
CA SER A 284 50.50 3.93 18.89
C SER A 284 51.47 4.98 19.46
N PHE A 285 50.93 6.00 20.13
CA PHE A 285 51.73 7.05 20.76
C PHE A 285 52.54 6.52 21.94
N TYR A 286 51.92 5.67 22.78
CA TYR A 286 52.57 5.07 23.93
C TYR A 286 53.73 4.15 23.50
N MET A 287 53.49 3.23 22.56
CA MET A 287 54.52 2.35 21.98
C MET A 287 55.71 3.14 21.42
N ARG A 288 55.44 4.27 20.76
CA ARG A 288 56.49 5.18 20.28
C ARG A 288 57.27 5.80 21.45
N SER A 289 56.58 6.34 22.45
CA SER A 289 57.21 6.98 23.61
C SER A 289 58.05 6.03 24.48
N SER A 290 57.64 4.76 24.60
CA SER A 290 58.40 3.74 25.31
C SER A 290 59.67 3.33 24.55
N LEU A 291 59.62 3.27 23.22
CA LEU A 291 60.80 3.02 22.37
C LEU A 291 61.83 4.17 22.44
N TYR A 292 61.37 5.42 22.57
CA TYR A 292 62.28 6.55 22.80
C TYR A 292 62.99 6.48 24.16
N LYS A 293 62.35 5.90 25.18
CA LYS A 293 62.97 5.69 26.50
C LYS A 293 63.94 4.50 26.53
N SER A 294 63.77 3.49 25.68
CA SER A 294 64.71 2.37 25.60
C SER A 294 65.96 2.69 24.77
N ASN A 295 65.81 3.53 23.74
CA ASN A 295 66.93 3.91 22.85
C ASN A 295 67.65 5.21 23.28
N GLY A 296 67.08 5.97 24.22
CA GLY A 296 67.71 7.11 24.86
C GLY A 296 68.30 6.73 26.22
N ARG A 297 69.62 6.87 26.36
CA ARG A 297 70.31 6.88 27.66
C ARG A 297 69.50 7.62 28.72
N VAL A 298 69.44 7.00 29.89
CA VAL A 298 69.08 7.59 31.18
C VAL A 298 69.58 9.04 31.25
N ILE A 299 68.66 10.01 31.15
CA ILE A 299 68.90 11.34 31.72
C ILE A 299 68.20 11.32 33.08
N THR A 300 68.91 10.80 34.07
CA THR A 300 68.68 11.17 35.47
C THR A 300 69.03 12.65 35.61
N LYS A 301 68.03 13.52 35.47
CA LYS A 301 68.05 14.81 36.18
C LYS A 301 67.16 14.65 37.41
N THR A 302 67.81 14.40 38.53
CA THR A 302 67.31 14.64 39.88
C THR A 302 66.77 16.08 39.95
N ILE A 303 65.46 16.22 40.08
CA ILE A 303 64.87 17.38 40.74
C ILE A 303 64.07 16.83 41.90
N SER A 304 64.62 17.04 43.10
CA SER A 304 63.95 16.81 44.37
C SER A 304 62.87 17.87 44.58
N THR A 305 61.63 17.46 44.81
CA THR A 305 60.70 17.94 45.84
C THR A 305 59.41 17.11 45.77
N ALA A 306 58.92 16.67 46.93
CA ALA A 306 57.92 15.60 47.18
C ALA A 306 56.44 16.00 46.92
N PRO A 307 55.40 15.19 47.29
CA PRO A 307 55.25 13.72 47.28
C PRO A 307 54.01 13.21 46.49
N GLU A 308 54.04 11.90 46.20
CA GLU A 308 52.91 10.94 46.14
C GLU A 308 51.73 11.11 45.17
N ARG A 309 51.75 10.28 44.11
CA ARG A 309 50.68 9.30 43.88
C ARG A 309 51.24 8.07 43.16
N LYS A 310 51.43 6.98 43.91
CA LYS A 310 51.75 5.65 43.35
C LYS A 310 50.54 5.13 42.58
N VAL A 311 50.63 5.09 41.26
CA VAL A 311 49.81 4.18 40.45
C VAL A 311 50.68 2.98 40.15
N THR A 312 50.48 1.89 40.89
CA THR A 312 51.10 0.59 40.62
C THR A 312 50.40 -0.08 39.45
N TYR A 313 51.05 -0.15 38.30
CA TYR A 313 50.71 -1.13 37.26
C TYR A 313 51.60 -2.36 37.46
N ARG A 314 50.96 -3.43 37.93
CA ARG A 314 51.53 -4.78 37.97
C ARG A 314 51.58 -5.34 36.54
N ASP A 315 52.71 -5.94 36.20
CA ASP A 315 52.90 -6.98 35.17
C ASP A 315 52.64 -6.60 33.70
N LEU A 316 53.67 -6.04 33.07
CA LEU A 316 53.87 -6.07 31.61
C LEU A 316 55.22 -6.74 31.32
N SER A 317 55.29 -8.06 31.52
CA SER A 317 56.48 -8.89 31.30
C SER A 317 56.72 -9.27 29.83
N TRP A 318 56.10 -8.60 28.87
CA TRP A 318 56.25 -8.92 27.44
C TRP A 318 57.39 -8.16 26.75
N ALA A 319 58.11 -7.29 27.48
CA ALA A 319 59.13 -6.40 26.92
C ALA A 319 60.58 -6.91 27.04
N GLN A 320 60.77 -8.23 27.11
CA GLN A 320 62.09 -8.88 27.01
C GLN A 320 62.15 -9.82 25.79
N GLY A 321 61.76 -9.29 24.63
CA GLY A 321 62.15 -9.83 23.34
C GLY A 321 62.95 -8.76 22.62
N GLU A 322 64.17 -9.10 22.19
CA GLU A 322 65.03 -8.25 21.38
C GLU A 322 64.23 -7.67 20.20
N ALA A 323 64.07 -6.35 20.17
CA ALA A 323 63.43 -5.69 19.05
C ALA A 323 64.33 -5.85 17.82
N PRO A 324 63.83 -6.39 16.69
CA PRO A 324 64.60 -6.41 15.46
C PRO A 324 64.89 -4.96 15.05
N ALA A 325 66.16 -4.59 15.10
CA ALA A 325 66.70 -3.36 14.55
C ALA A 325 66.55 -3.42 13.03
N GLY A 326 65.45 -2.88 12.51
CA GLY A 326 65.21 -2.89 11.07
C GLY A 326 63.74 -2.78 10.74
N ASN A 327 63.14 -1.66 11.10
CA ASN A 327 62.24 -0.93 10.21
C ASN A 327 61.90 0.40 10.87
N ILE A 328 62.29 1.47 10.19
CA ILE A 328 61.84 2.83 10.45
C ILE A 328 60.31 2.76 10.57
N PHE A 329 59.80 2.89 11.79
CA PHE A 329 58.36 2.95 12.02
C PHE A 329 57.89 4.24 11.35
N ASP A 330 57.28 4.04 10.18
CA ASP A 330 56.98 5.07 9.20
C ASP A 330 56.12 6.16 9.84
N ASP A 331 56.66 7.38 9.97
CA ASP A 331 55.98 8.56 10.53
C ASP A 331 54.62 8.80 9.82
N SER A 332 54.53 8.33 8.58
CA SER A 332 53.32 8.26 7.77
C SER A 332 52.15 7.56 8.47
N ASN A 333 52.39 6.47 9.22
CA ASN A 333 51.33 5.69 9.88
C ASN A 333 50.77 6.39 11.11
N LEU A 334 51.60 7.05 11.91
CA LEU A 334 51.12 7.85 13.05
C LEU A 334 50.36 9.09 12.57
N MET A 335 50.90 9.79 11.56
CA MET A 335 50.25 10.96 10.97
C MET A 335 48.91 10.58 10.32
N ARG A 336 48.83 9.42 9.65
CA ARG A 336 47.59 8.87 9.10
C ARG A 336 46.58 8.56 10.20
N ARG A 337 46.97 7.89 11.29
CA ARG A 337 46.08 7.62 12.43
C ARG A 337 45.60 8.89 13.14
N MET A 338 46.46 9.91 13.23
CA MET A 338 46.08 11.22 13.78
C MET A 338 45.09 11.96 12.87
N GLN A 339 45.28 11.90 11.55
CA GLN A 339 44.33 12.46 10.58
C GLN A 339 42.99 11.72 10.61
N GLU A 340 42.99 10.39 10.70
CA GLU A 340 41.78 9.58 10.85
C GLU A 340 41.01 9.91 12.14
N PHE A 341 41.72 10.11 13.25
CA PHE A 341 41.10 10.53 14.52
C PHE A 341 40.50 11.93 14.43
N ARG A 342 41.22 12.90 13.86
CA ARG A 342 40.71 14.28 13.66
C ARG A 342 39.48 14.28 12.75
N SER A 343 39.54 13.57 11.63
CA SER A 343 38.41 13.41 10.70
C SER A 343 37.18 12.80 11.39
N CYS A 344 37.36 11.73 12.18
CA CYS A 344 36.27 11.13 12.94
C CYS A 344 35.70 12.08 14.01
N ARG A 345 36.54 12.87 14.68
CA ARG A 345 36.11 13.85 15.68
C ARG A 345 35.29 14.96 15.03
N ASP A 346 35.79 15.54 13.94
CA ASP A 346 35.13 16.62 13.22
C ASP A 346 33.77 16.18 12.67
N GLU A 347 33.65 14.93 12.21
CA GLU A 347 32.38 14.35 11.78
C GLU A 347 31.38 14.21 12.93
N VAL A 348 31.82 13.75 14.11
CA VAL A 348 30.97 13.64 15.30
C VAL A 348 30.50 15.02 15.78
N ASP A 349 31.40 16.01 15.82
CA ASP A 349 31.08 17.37 16.27
C ASP A 349 30.13 18.07 15.29
N ARG A 350 30.35 17.92 13.97
CA ARG A 350 29.41 18.41 12.94
C ARG A 350 28.01 17.81 13.08
N ARG A 351 27.92 16.49 13.32
CA ARG A 351 26.62 15.81 13.52
C ARG A 351 25.91 16.28 14.79
N LYS A 352 26.63 16.51 15.88
CA LYS A 352 26.06 17.08 17.12
C LYS A 352 25.52 18.48 16.90
N ASP A 353 26.23 19.32 16.15
CA ASP A 353 25.79 20.68 15.85
C ASP A 353 24.56 20.69 14.93
N GLN A 354 24.50 19.80 13.94
CA GLN A 354 23.30 19.61 13.12
C GLN A 354 22.10 19.17 13.97
N MET A 355 22.28 18.23 14.89
CA MET A 355 21.24 17.81 15.83
C MET A 355 20.77 18.96 16.73
N ARG A 356 21.69 19.79 17.25
CA ARG A 356 21.33 20.97 18.05
C ARG A 356 20.51 21.97 17.23
N LYS A 357 20.91 22.25 15.98
CA LYS A 357 20.17 23.14 15.08
C LYS A 357 18.78 22.60 14.76
N LYS A 358 18.64 21.30 14.45
CA LYS A 358 17.34 20.65 14.23
C LYS A 358 16.44 20.75 15.47
N ARG A 359 16.97 20.47 16.67
CA ARG A 359 16.22 20.60 17.93
C ARG A 359 15.75 22.02 18.19
N MET A 360 16.60 23.02 17.95
CA MET A 360 16.22 24.43 18.05
C MET A 360 15.13 24.82 17.04
N MET A 361 15.24 24.37 15.79
CA MET A 361 14.18 24.60 14.79
C MET A 361 12.85 23.95 15.20
N VAL A 362 12.87 22.69 15.65
CA VAL A 362 11.65 22.00 16.11
C VAL A 362 11.05 22.70 17.33
N ALA A 363 11.86 23.11 18.31
CA ALA A 363 11.40 23.86 19.48
C ALA A 363 10.77 25.20 19.07
N SER A 364 11.42 25.95 18.17
CA SER A 364 10.87 27.21 17.65
C SER A 364 9.56 27.01 16.87
N ALA A 365 9.45 25.94 16.09
CA ALA A 365 8.25 25.59 15.35
C ALA A 365 7.11 25.21 16.31
N LEU A 366 7.38 24.43 17.35
CA LEU A 366 6.41 24.07 18.38
C LEU A 366 5.93 25.29 19.18
N LEU A 367 6.84 26.19 19.54
CA LEU A 367 6.50 27.45 20.22
C LEU A 367 5.60 28.33 19.35
N SER A 368 5.95 28.51 18.07
CA SER A 368 5.12 29.27 17.13
C SER A 368 3.73 28.65 16.91
N ARG A 369 3.63 27.32 16.97
CA ARG A 369 2.37 26.59 16.82
C ARG A 369 1.52 26.68 18.09
N SER A 370 2.16 26.70 19.26
CA SER A 370 1.56 26.96 20.56
C SER A 370 0.97 28.38 20.63
N GLU A 371 1.71 29.39 20.18
CA GLU A 371 1.24 30.78 20.12
C GLU A 371 0.01 30.91 19.21
N LYS A 372 0.04 30.33 18.00
CA LYS A 372 -1.12 30.31 17.10
C LYS A 372 -2.33 29.58 17.69
N LEU A 373 -2.09 28.52 18.48
CA LEU A 373 -3.16 27.81 19.18
C LEU A 373 -3.77 28.70 20.28
N GLY A 374 -2.93 29.42 21.03
CA GLY A 374 -3.35 30.40 22.02
C GLY A 374 -4.22 31.51 21.42
N GLU A 375 -3.80 32.09 20.29
CA GLU A 375 -4.58 33.10 19.57
C GLU A 375 -5.95 32.57 19.11
N HIS A 376 -6.01 31.31 18.64
CA HIS A 376 -7.26 30.64 18.26
C HIS A 376 -8.18 30.40 19.46
N VAL A 377 -7.62 29.98 20.60
CA VAL A 377 -8.38 29.82 21.85
C VAL A 377 -8.92 31.16 22.35
N ASP A 378 -8.13 32.23 22.28
CA ASP A 378 -8.56 33.57 22.68
C ASP A 378 -9.63 34.14 21.74
N THR A 379 -9.53 33.91 20.43
CA THR A 379 -10.60 34.32 19.49
C THR A 379 -11.89 33.54 19.72
N LEU A 380 -11.82 32.24 20.02
CA LEU A 380 -12.97 31.44 20.45
C LEU A 380 -13.58 31.97 21.76
N ARG A 381 -12.75 32.29 22.76
CA ARG A 381 -13.20 32.86 24.04
C ARG A 381 -13.90 34.20 23.86
N ARG A 382 -13.39 35.07 22.99
CA ARG A 382 -14.02 36.36 22.62
C ARG A 382 -15.35 36.16 21.89
N ARG A 383 -15.47 35.15 21.02
CA ARG A 383 -16.75 34.83 20.37
C ARG A 383 -17.79 34.31 21.37
N ILE A 384 -17.39 33.44 22.29
CA ILE A 384 -18.29 32.91 23.34
C ILE A 384 -18.79 34.03 24.25
N THR A 385 -17.92 34.94 24.68
CA THR A 385 -18.33 36.09 25.52
C THR A 385 -19.22 37.09 24.77
N ARG A 386 -19.03 37.30 23.47
CA ARG A 386 -19.97 38.08 22.65
C ARG A 386 -21.34 37.42 22.52
N LEU A 387 -21.37 36.10 22.31
CA LEU A 387 -22.61 35.33 22.23
C LEU A 387 -23.35 35.27 23.59
N SER A 388 -22.63 35.24 24.71
CA SER A 388 -23.26 35.27 26.05
C SER A 388 -23.86 36.64 26.37
N ARG A 389 -23.19 37.75 25.97
CA ARG A 389 -23.73 39.11 26.14
C ARG A 389 -24.95 39.37 25.25
N SER A 390 -24.98 38.81 24.04
CA SER A 390 -26.14 38.91 23.15
C SER A 390 -27.38 38.18 23.68
N ARG A 391 -27.23 37.21 24.59
CA ARG A 391 -28.34 36.48 25.23
C ARG A 391 -28.91 37.14 26.50
N HIS A 392 -28.29 38.21 27.01
CA HIS A 392 -28.81 38.96 28.16
C HIS A 392 -29.49 40.29 27.79
N HIS A 393 -29.64 40.56 26.49
CA HIS A 393 -30.31 41.76 25.96
C HIS A 393 -31.47 41.43 25.00
N GLY A 394 -31.99 40.20 25.06
CA GLY A 394 -33.29 39.81 24.52
C GLY A 394 -33.95 38.89 25.51
#